data_AF-A0A8J7GEU7-F1
#
_entry.id   AF-A0A8J7GEU7-F1
#
_cell.length_a   1.000
_cell.length_b   1.000
_cell.length_c   1.000
_cell.angle_alpha   90.00
_cell.angle_beta   90.00
_cell.angle_gamma   90.00
#
_symmetry.space_group_name_H-M   'P 1'
#
loop_
_entity.id
_entity.type
_entity.pdbx_description
1 polymer ?
#
loop_
_entity_poly.entity_id
_entity_poly.type
_entity_poly.pdbx_seq_one_letter_code
_entity_poly.pdbx_strand_id
1 'polypeptide(L)'
;MTSVSAPPGYPTSTGGIYGVPTVHGGPRPSDAAAVAPRPPRRPGMILGVPAVHLLVWQLAAAGVLAALAAGNLLVLVVAGVLAAVTLGLTAVRIERRWLYRWLGTWLRYVLRDRVAQPAPYVDPRAALLEHLSPSTLVTSVDVDGAGVGVVEHLAGVTALLELGPIDTGLIAESPVTLPSPAALLPPADPNAPPLTLQLLIQAVPAPALTVGSGVVASSYRQLTEGRIPAVRRAWLAIRLGRDGATHSDADLRQALGSAARRLVHRLRQDDVLARALDRDEVLTAVGSLAHLPATNAPVRGSATVGSVGVASVGAASPGPIGQETWNAWWSGDIPQVTVKLRRWADPGTDGGSRLLSVALASPCLATTVSLAARRVDVRPADLPPGSEAELIAVELGVRLAAPDLALLDTASAALAANMGAIGATVERLGGEQAAGLAATLPLGGFLQ
;
A
#
# COMPACT_ATOMS: atom_id res chain seq x y z
N MET A 1 -71.35 43.70 48.48
CA MET A 1 -70.96 42.41 49.07
C MET A 1 -69.59 42.05 48.54
N THR A 2 -68.71 41.65 49.47
CA THR A 2 -67.40 40.95 49.32
C THR A 2 -66.18 41.68 48.73
N SER A 3 -65.14 41.67 49.57
CA SER A 3 -63.73 42.07 49.41
C SER A 3 -62.88 40.95 48.77
N VAL A 4 -61.57 41.21 48.57
CA VAL A 4 -60.43 40.26 48.37
C VAL A 4 -60.16 39.89 46.89
N SER A 5 -58.96 39.73 46.32
CA SER A 5 -57.52 40.07 46.55
C SER A 5 -56.74 39.66 45.27
N ALA A 6 -55.44 39.96 45.20
CA ALA A 6 -54.49 39.96 44.06
C ALA A 6 -54.32 38.66 43.22
N PRO A 7 -53.60 38.69 42.07
CA PRO A 7 -52.14 38.42 42.11
C PRO A 7 -51.26 39.20 41.09
N PRO A 8 -49.90 39.11 41.19
CA PRO A 8 -48.94 39.84 40.37
C PRO A 8 -48.40 39.03 39.18
N GLY A 9 -47.91 39.70 38.12
CA GLY A 9 -47.25 39.05 36.98
C GLY A 9 -46.49 40.03 36.07
N TYR A 10 -45.16 39.95 36.14
CA TYR A 10 -44.02 40.46 35.34
C TYR A 10 -44.21 41.34 34.07
N PRO A 11 -43.21 42.20 33.78
CA PRO A 11 -43.29 43.27 32.79
C PRO A 11 -43.16 42.78 31.34
N THR A 12 -43.89 43.52 30.51
CA THR A 12 -43.81 43.64 29.05
C THR A 12 -42.38 43.88 28.55
N SER A 13 -41.93 43.07 27.59
CA SER A 13 -40.82 43.43 26.69
C SER A 13 -41.34 43.50 25.26
N THR A 14 -41.14 44.67 24.69
CA THR A 14 -41.62 45.19 23.42
C THR A 14 -40.87 44.57 22.24
N GLY A 15 -41.56 44.49 21.10
CA GLY A 15 -41.12 43.78 19.91
C GLY A 15 -39.86 44.32 19.22
N GLY A 16 -39.21 43.36 18.55
CA GLY A 16 -38.74 43.42 17.15
C GLY A 16 -37.73 44.50 16.74
N ILE A 17 -36.62 44.06 16.16
CA ILE A 17 -36.12 44.48 14.84
C ILE A 17 -35.00 43.52 14.40
N TYR A 18 -35.11 43.09 13.15
CA TYR A 18 -34.20 42.33 12.30
C TYR A 18 -32.71 42.25 12.72
N GLY A 19 -32.29 41.06 13.13
CA GLY A 19 -30.90 40.61 13.06
C GLY A 19 -30.80 39.46 12.05
N VAL A 20 -30.36 39.79 10.84
CA VAL A 20 -29.90 38.81 9.84
C VAL A 20 -28.87 37.91 10.54
N PRO A 21 -29.00 36.57 10.53
CA PRO A 21 -27.88 35.74 10.93
C PRO A 21 -26.78 36.02 9.93
N THR A 22 -25.74 36.75 10.36
CA THR A 22 -24.48 36.82 9.64
C THR A 22 -24.01 35.40 9.46
N VAL A 23 -24.27 34.86 8.27
CA VAL A 23 -23.66 33.64 7.77
C VAL A 23 -22.16 33.90 7.88
N HIS A 24 -21.54 33.38 8.94
CA HIS A 24 -20.11 33.13 8.95
C HIS A 24 -19.87 32.07 7.88
N GLY A 25 -19.80 32.52 6.63
CA GLY A 25 -19.22 31.80 5.53
C GLY A 25 -17.72 31.70 5.79
N GLY A 26 -17.33 30.91 6.79
CA GLY A 26 -16.03 30.29 6.75
C GLY A 26 -15.93 29.51 5.45
N PRO A 27 -14.77 29.50 4.77
CA PRO A 27 -14.62 28.70 3.57
C PRO A 27 -15.06 27.27 3.87
N ARG A 28 -16.03 26.77 3.09
CA ARG A 28 -16.33 25.34 3.10
C ARG A 28 -15.00 24.61 2.85
N PRO A 29 -14.66 23.55 3.60
CA PRO A 29 -13.40 22.83 3.41
C PRO A 29 -13.33 22.02 2.09
N SER A 30 -14.07 22.42 1.05
CA SER A 30 -14.11 21.76 -0.25
C SER A 30 -13.09 22.29 -1.27
N ASP A 31 -12.36 23.37 -0.99
CA ASP A 31 -11.35 23.96 -1.91
C ASP A 31 -9.93 23.99 -1.30
N ALA A 32 -9.57 23.00 -0.49
CA ALA A 32 -8.15 22.79 -0.20
C ALA A 32 -7.48 22.33 -1.50
N ALA A 33 -6.86 23.27 -2.23
CA ALA A 33 -6.15 23.00 -3.47
C ALA A 33 -5.27 21.75 -3.31
N ALA A 34 -5.49 20.74 -4.15
CA ALA A 34 -4.78 19.48 -4.06
C ALA A 34 -3.26 19.73 -4.12
N VAL A 35 -2.57 19.56 -2.99
CA VAL A 35 -1.13 19.79 -2.92
C VAL A 35 -0.40 18.53 -3.40
N ALA A 36 0.53 18.71 -4.34
CA ALA A 36 1.38 17.61 -4.79
C ALA A 36 2.13 16.97 -3.60
N PRO A 37 2.09 15.64 -3.43
CA PRO A 37 2.83 14.97 -2.37
C PRO A 37 4.32 15.25 -2.50
N ARG A 38 4.93 15.70 -1.41
CA ARG A 38 6.36 16.04 -1.37
C ARG A 38 7.16 14.87 -0.81
N PRO A 39 8.40 14.63 -1.29
CA PRO A 39 9.26 13.66 -0.66
C PRO A 39 9.55 14.09 0.79
N PRO A 40 9.53 13.15 1.76
CA PRO A 40 9.82 13.49 3.15
C PRO A 40 11.24 14.07 3.25
N ARG A 41 11.37 15.20 3.94
CA ARG A 41 12.68 15.74 4.32
C ARG A 41 13.32 14.74 5.28
N ARG A 42 14.51 14.25 4.93
CA ARG A 42 15.26 13.35 5.80
C ARG A 42 16.15 14.19 6.71
N PRO A 43 15.93 14.18 8.03
CA PRO A 43 16.79 14.92 8.96
C PRO A 43 18.24 14.43 8.83
N GLY A 44 19.20 15.36 8.91
CA GLY A 44 20.63 15.05 8.85
C GLY A 44 21.25 14.98 7.44
N MET A 45 20.56 15.43 6.40
CA MET A 45 21.16 15.65 5.07
C MET A 45 21.69 17.08 4.92
N ILE A 46 22.99 17.22 4.63
CA ILE A 46 23.61 18.49 4.24
C ILE A 46 23.93 18.37 2.75
N LEU A 47 23.39 19.27 1.92
CA LEU A 47 23.59 19.26 0.46
C LEU A 47 23.16 17.96 -0.25
N GLY A 48 22.25 17.17 0.35
CA GLY A 48 21.80 15.88 -0.20
C GLY A 48 22.68 14.67 0.18
N VAL A 49 23.69 14.88 1.02
CA VAL A 49 24.54 13.81 1.59
C VAL A 49 24.27 13.71 3.11
N PRO A 50 24.05 12.50 3.65
CA PRO A 50 23.96 12.30 5.10
C PRO A 50 25.23 12.81 5.81
N ALA A 51 25.08 13.58 6.88
CA ALA A 51 26.21 14.10 7.66
C ALA A 51 27.13 12.98 8.17
N VAL A 52 26.57 11.79 8.41
CA VAL A 52 27.32 10.57 8.77
C VAL A 52 28.35 10.18 7.70
N HIS A 53 28.07 10.39 6.41
CA HIS A 53 29.05 10.07 5.36
C HIS A 53 30.25 11.00 5.41
N LEU A 54 30.06 12.29 5.72
CA LEU A 54 31.16 13.23 5.90
C LEU A 54 32.07 12.82 7.05
N LEU A 55 31.47 12.39 8.17
CA LEU A 55 32.21 11.85 9.31
C LEU A 55 33.00 10.59 8.93
N VAL A 56 32.38 9.66 8.20
CA VAL A 56 33.03 8.43 7.74
C VAL A 56 34.20 8.73 6.80
N TRP A 57 34.06 9.70 5.90
CA TRP A 57 35.15 10.14 5.02
C TRP A 57 36.31 10.77 5.81
N GLN A 58 36.00 11.57 6.84
CA GLN A 58 37.01 12.14 7.73
C GLN A 58 37.75 11.05 8.53
N LEU A 59 37.04 10.07 9.07
CA LEU A 59 37.65 8.94 9.79
C LEU A 59 38.52 8.07 8.87
N ALA A 60 38.07 7.81 7.64
CA ALA A 60 38.86 7.06 6.66
C ALA A 60 40.17 7.81 6.31
N ALA A 61 40.10 9.13 6.08
CA ALA A 61 41.28 9.95 5.82
C ALA A 61 42.23 9.97 7.03
N ALA A 62 41.71 10.13 8.24
CA ALA A 62 42.50 10.08 9.47
C ALA A 62 43.19 8.72 9.67
N GLY A 63 42.51 7.62 9.38
CA GLY A 63 43.07 6.26 9.46
C GLY A 63 44.23 6.04 8.48
N VAL A 64 44.10 6.52 7.24
CA VAL A 64 45.19 6.45 6.25
C VAL A 64 46.39 7.30 6.68
N LEU A 65 46.16 8.51 7.21
CA LEU A 65 47.22 9.38 7.73
C LEU A 65 47.95 8.75 8.93
N ALA A 66 47.20 8.14 9.85
CA ALA A 66 47.78 7.43 11.00
C ALA A 66 48.61 6.22 10.57
N ALA A 67 48.14 5.46 9.58
CA ALA A 67 48.88 4.33 9.01
C ALA A 67 50.18 4.77 8.31
N LEU A 68 50.14 5.90 7.60
CA LEU A 68 51.32 6.51 6.98
C LEU A 68 52.35 6.91 8.04
N ALA A 69 51.90 7.52 9.15
CA ALA A 69 52.76 7.92 10.26
C ALA A 69 53.40 6.72 11.00
N ALA A 70 52.73 5.57 11.03
CA ALA A 70 53.26 4.34 11.63
C ALA A 70 54.36 3.65 10.80
N GLY A 71 54.55 4.03 9.53
CA GLY A 71 55.64 3.54 8.67
C GLY A 71 55.56 2.06 8.25
N ASN A 72 54.48 1.34 8.61
CA ASN A 72 54.29 -0.06 8.25
C ASN A 72 53.47 -0.20 6.96
N LEU A 73 54.09 -0.73 5.91
CA LEU A 73 53.48 -0.90 4.58
C LEU A 73 52.19 -1.76 4.62
N LEU A 74 52.15 -2.81 5.44
CA LEU A 74 51.00 -3.71 5.52
C LEU A 74 49.78 -2.99 6.11
N VAL A 75 50.01 -2.20 7.17
CA VAL A 75 48.95 -1.37 7.80
C VAL A 75 48.46 -0.30 6.83
N LEU A 76 49.37 0.32 6.06
CA LEU A 76 49.00 1.31 5.05
C LEU A 76 48.14 0.70 3.92
N VAL A 77 48.51 -0.49 3.42
CA VAL A 77 47.73 -1.17 2.38
C VAL A 77 46.34 -1.54 2.89
N VAL A 78 46.23 -2.12 4.10
CA VAL A 78 44.94 -2.48 4.69
C VAL A 78 44.07 -1.25 4.93
N ALA A 79 44.63 -0.18 5.50
CA ALA A 79 43.92 1.07 5.73
C ALA A 79 43.48 1.73 4.41
N GLY A 80 44.34 1.73 3.40
CA GLY A 80 44.04 2.25 2.06
C GLY A 80 42.92 1.48 1.36
N VAL A 81 42.93 0.14 1.43
CA VAL A 81 41.86 -0.71 0.89
C VAL A 81 40.54 -0.45 1.62
N LEU A 82 40.55 -0.41 2.96
CA LEU A 82 39.34 -0.09 3.74
C LEU A 82 38.80 1.30 3.39
N ALA A 83 39.66 2.31 3.28
CA ALA A 83 39.26 3.66 2.89
C ALA A 83 38.68 3.69 1.48
N ALA A 84 39.30 3.02 0.51
CA ALA A 84 38.83 2.92 -0.86
C ALA A 84 37.47 2.21 -0.95
N VAL A 85 37.28 1.10 -0.23
CA VAL A 85 35.99 0.39 -0.14
C VAL A 85 34.92 1.29 0.48
N THR A 86 35.25 1.98 1.57
CA THR A 86 34.29 2.84 2.28
C THR A 86 33.87 4.03 1.42
N LEU A 87 34.84 4.70 0.77
CA LEU A 87 34.58 5.78 -0.19
C LEU A 87 33.79 5.26 -1.40
N GLY A 88 34.15 4.10 -1.94
CA GLY A 88 33.41 3.46 -3.04
C GLY A 88 31.94 3.21 -2.68
N LEU A 89 31.67 2.62 -1.50
CA LEU A 89 30.31 2.34 -1.02
C LEU A 89 29.46 3.58 -0.78
N THR A 90 30.10 4.71 -0.43
CA THR A 90 29.43 5.96 -0.05
C THR A 90 29.44 7.04 -1.14
N ALA A 91 30.27 6.91 -2.18
CA ALA A 91 30.35 7.85 -3.30
C ALA A 91 29.76 7.29 -4.60
N VAL A 92 29.79 5.96 -4.81
CA VAL A 92 29.27 5.36 -6.05
C VAL A 92 27.74 5.31 -6.02
N ARG A 93 27.13 5.82 -7.09
CA ARG A 93 25.69 5.86 -7.28
C ARG A 93 25.30 5.02 -8.49
N ILE A 94 24.77 3.83 -8.24
CA ILE A 94 24.24 2.93 -9.27
C ILE A 94 22.72 3.11 -9.33
N GLU A 95 22.17 3.34 -10.52
CA GLU A 95 20.72 3.48 -10.74
C GLU A 95 20.04 4.50 -9.80
N ARG A 96 20.73 5.61 -9.51
CA ARG A 96 20.28 6.68 -8.60
C ARG A 96 20.15 6.27 -7.12
N ARG A 97 20.53 5.04 -6.74
CA ARG A 97 20.72 4.57 -5.35
C ARG A 97 22.21 4.60 -4.99
N TRP A 98 22.52 4.91 -3.73
CA TRP A 98 23.88 4.81 -3.22
C TRP A 98 24.28 3.33 -3.05
N LEU A 99 25.51 2.96 -3.37
CA LEU A 99 25.97 1.57 -3.39
C LEU A 99 25.75 0.84 -2.06
N TYR A 100 25.96 1.50 -0.92
CA TYR A 100 25.67 0.91 0.40
C TYR A 100 24.19 0.50 0.57
N ARG A 101 23.25 1.24 -0.04
CA ARG A 101 21.82 0.92 0.03
C ARG A 101 21.52 -0.30 -0.84
N TRP A 102 22.14 -0.36 -2.02
CA TRP A 102 22.05 -1.53 -2.88
C TRP A 102 22.62 -2.77 -2.17
N LEU A 103 23.79 -2.65 -1.54
CA LEU A 103 24.41 -3.73 -0.76
C LEU A 103 23.54 -4.14 0.43
N GLY A 104 22.93 -3.20 1.14
CA GLY A 104 22.01 -3.49 2.23
C GLY A 104 20.73 -4.19 1.79
N THR A 105 20.16 -3.83 0.64
CA THR A 105 19.04 -4.57 0.03
C THR A 105 19.48 -5.94 -0.47
N TRP A 106 20.65 -6.04 -1.09
CA TRP A 106 21.23 -7.30 -1.53
C TRP A 106 21.49 -8.27 -0.38
N LEU A 107 22.12 -7.80 0.70
CA LEU A 107 22.41 -8.60 1.88
C LEU A 107 21.12 -9.08 2.55
N ARG A 108 20.12 -8.19 2.73
CA ARG A 108 18.80 -8.58 3.25
C ARG A 108 18.10 -9.60 2.36
N TYR A 109 18.23 -9.47 1.04
CA TYR A 109 17.67 -10.42 0.08
C TYR A 109 18.33 -11.80 0.17
N VAL A 110 19.66 -11.85 0.30
CA VAL A 110 20.41 -13.13 0.38
C VAL A 110 20.22 -13.82 1.73
N LEU A 111 20.11 -13.06 2.82
CA LEU A 111 20.00 -13.60 4.18
C LEU A 111 18.58 -14.03 4.58
N ARG A 112 17.54 -13.59 3.86
CA ARG A 112 16.15 -13.93 4.21
C ARG A 112 15.68 -15.22 3.56
N ASP A 113 14.65 -15.81 4.15
CA ASP A 113 13.90 -16.85 3.46
C ASP A 113 13.16 -16.26 2.26
N ARG A 114 13.24 -16.95 1.14
CA ARG A 114 12.72 -16.53 -0.17
C ARG A 114 11.61 -17.45 -0.66
N VAL A 115 11.37 -18.57 0.01
CA VAL A 115 10.40 -19.56 -0.45
C VAL A 115 9.30 -19.67 0.60
N ALA A 116 8.11 -19.20 0.26
CA ALA A 116 6.93 -19.41 1.08
C ALA A 116 6.46 -20.86 0.90
N GLN A 117 6.51 -21.65 1.97
CA GLN A 117 6.01 -23.02 2.01
C GLN A 117 4.93 -23.11 3.09
N PRO A 118 3.72 -23.60 2.76
CA PRO A 118 2.69 -23.78 3.77
C PRO A 118 3.02 -25.02 4.61
N ALA A 119 2.81 -24.92 5.92
CA ALA A 119 2.83 -26.11 6.77
C ALA A 119 1.69 -27.07 6.35
N PRO A 120 1.85 -28.39 6.56
CA PRO A 120 0.78 -29.34 6.28
C PRO A 120 -0.53 -28.93 6.99
N TYR A 121 -1.65 -29.00 6.27
CA TYR A 121 -3.01 -28.67 6.76
C TYR A 121 -3.29 -27.20 7.10
N VAL A 122 -2.37 -26.27 6.79
CA VAL A 122 -2.61 -24.82 6.89
C VAL A 122 -3.10 -24.28 5.55
N ASP A 123 -4.09 -23.37 5.58
CA ASP A 123 -4.54 -22.68 4.36
C ASP A 123 -3.37 -21.93 3.71
N PRO A 124 -3.02 -22.21 2.43
CA PRO A 124 -2.01 -21.49 1.67
C PRO A 124 -2.11 -19.96 1.75
N ARG A 125 -3.33 -19.42 1.82
CA ARG A 125 -3.58 -17.98 1.88
C ARG A 125 -3.11 -17.40 3.20
N ALA A 126 -3.39 -18.09 4.31
CA ALA A 126 -2.93 -17.70 5.64
C ALA A 126 -1.41 -17.87 5.77
N ALA A 127 -0.86 -18.97 5.26
CA ALA A 127 0.58 -19.22 5.25
C ALA A 127 1.37 -18.15 4.46
N LEU A 128 0.80 -17.65 3.34
CA LEU A 128 1.40 -16.53 2.62
C LEU A 128 1.46 -15.27 3.49
N LEU A 129 0.37 -14.93 4.19
CA LEU A 129 0.34 -13.76 5.06
C LEU A 129 1.35 -13.87 6.21
N GLU A 130 1.46 -15.05 6.82
CA GLU A 130 2.44 -15.32 7.86
C GLU A 130 3.89 -15.21 7.36
N HIS A 131 4.17 -15.67 6.14
CA HIS A 131 5.49 -15.52 5.53
C HIS A 131 5.84 -14.06 5.24
N LEU A 132 4.89 -13.28 4.72
CA LEU A 132 5.11 -11.88 4.36
C LEU A 132 5.19 -10.93 5.56
N SER A 133 4.43 -11.24 6.61
CA SER A 133 4.46 -10.55 7.88
C SER A 133 4.41 -11.59 8.99
N PRO A 134 5.53 -11.86 9.68
CA PRO A 134 5.57 -12.84 10.76
C PRO A 134 4.48 -12.55 11.80
N SER A 135 3.92 -13.61 12.40
CA SER A 135 2.81 -13.56 13.36
C SER A 135 1.51 -12.92 12.83
N THR A 136 1.26 -13.04 11.52
CA THR A 136 -0.04 -12.66 10.97
C THR A 136 -1.09 -13.72 11.31
N LEU A 137 -2.16 -13.30 11.97
CA LEU A 137 -3.31 -14.14 12.32
C LEU A 137 -4.58 -13.52 11.72
N VAL A 138 -5.38 -14.35 11.03
CA VAL A 138 -6.69 -13.92 10.53
C VAL A 138 -7.75 -14.45 11.47
N THR A 139 -8.37 -13.54 12.22
CA THR A 139 -9.43 -13.79 13.18
C THR A 139 -10.74 -13.21 12.67
N SER A 140 -11.86 -13.59 13.27
CA SER A 140 -13.14 -12.90 13.06
C SER A 140 -13.55 -12.22 14.36
N VAL A 141 -14.07 -11.00 14.25
CA VAL A 141 -14.64 -10.25 15.36
C VAL A 141 -16.10 -9.98 15.01
N ASP A 142 -17.01 -10.34 15.92
CA ASP A 142 -18.43 -10.04 15.74
C ASP A 142 -18.67 -8.54 15.99
N VAL A 143 -19.18 -7.86 14.97
CA VAL A 143 -19.53 -6.44 15.02
C VAL A 143 -21.00 -6.33 14.59
N ASP A 144 -21.89 -6.09 15.57
CA ASP A 144 -23.36 -6.01 15.37
C ASP A 144 -24.02 -7.28 14.79
N GLY A 145 -23.50 -8.47 15.13
CA GLY A 145 -24.04 -9.75 14.65
C GLY A 145 -23.53 -10.16 13.27
N ALA A 146 -22.60 -9.38 12.69
CA ALA A 146 -21.90 -9.70 11.45
C ALA A 146 -20.40 -9.92 11.76
N GLY A 147 -19.88 -11.08 11.37
CA GLY A 147 -18.45 -11.39 11.48
C GLY A 147 -17.63 -10.50 10.55
N VAL A 148 -16.73 -9.71 11.12
CA VAL A 148 -15.73 -8.93 10.40
C VAL A 148 -14.39 -9.65 10.51
N GLY A 149 -13.82 -10.01 9.36
CA GLY A 149 -12.48 -10.56 9.25
C GLY A 149 -11.44 -9.51 9.66
N VAL A 150 -10.62 -9.86 10.64
CA VAL A 150 -9.56 -9.03 11.18
C VAL A 150 -8.22 -9.71 10.96
N VAL A 151 -7.26 -8.98 10.42
CA VAL A 151 -5.89 -9.43 10.23
C VAL A 151 -5.02 -8.77 11.28
N GLU A 152 -4.57 -9.55 12.24
CA GLU A 152 -3.63 -9.13 13.28
C GLU A 152 -2.22 -9.43 12.79
N HIS A 153 -1.30 -8.47 12.88
CA HIS A 153 0.09 -8.63 12.46
C HIS A 153 1.00 -7.77 13.33
N LEU A 154 2.32 -8.00 13.42
CA LEU A 154 3.20 -7.25 14.35
C LEU A 154 2.98 -5.73 14.37
N ALA A 155 2.75 -5.16 13.20
CA ALA A 155 2.67 -3.73 13.03
C ALA A 155 1.28 -3.12 13.35
N GLY A 156 0.27 -3.91 13.76
CA GLY A 156 -1.10 -3.42 13.95
C GLY A 156 -2.22 -4.46 13.74
N VAL A 157 -3.45 -3.96 13.71
CA VAL A 157 -4.65 -4.73 13.43
C VAL A 157 -5.37 -4.10 12.22
N THR A 158 -5.75 -4.93 11.24
CA THR A 158 -6.30 -4.48 9.96
C THR A 158 -7.68 -5.10 9.70
N ALA A 159 -8.67 -4.29 9.31
CA ALA A 159 -9.96 -4.74 8.80
C ALA A 159 -10.08 -4.42 7.31
N LEU A 160 -10.82 -5.23 6.58
CA LEU A 160 -10.99 -5.08 5.13
C LEU A 160 -12.45 -4.78 4.78
N LEU A 161 -12.65 -3.71 4.00
CA LEU A 161 -13.92 -3.38 3.38
C LEU A 161 -13.83 -3.64 1.88
N GLU A 162 -14.80 -4.36 1.31
CA GLU A 162 -15.00 -4.36 -0.14
C GLU A 162 -15.87 -3.17 -0.53
N LEU A 163 -15.38 -2.41 -1.51
CA LEU A 163 -16.14 -1.34 -2.12
C LEU A 163 -17.00 -1.97 -3.22
N GLY A 164 -18.26 -1.53 -3.31
CA GLY A 164 -19.25 -2.04 -4.24
C GLY A 164 -18.76 -2.00 -5.69
N PRO A 165 -19.45 -2.73 -6.58
CA PRO A 165 -19.00 -2.91 -7.96
C PRO A 165 -18.70 -1.56 -8.62
N ILE A 166 -17.42 -1.33 -8.92
CA ILE A 166 -16.98 -0.05 -9.50
C ILE A 166 -17.46 0.07 -10.95
N ASP A 167 -17.58 -1.05 -11.67
CA ASP A 167 -17.85 -1.06 -13.12
C ASP A 167 -18.71 -2.27 -13.59
N THR A 168 -19.64 -2.82 -12.79
CA THR A 168 -20.47 -3.98 -13.26
C THR A 168 -21.61 -3.59 -14.21
N GLY A 169 -21.57 -2.39 -14.77
CA GLY A 169 -22.41 -1.97 -15.89
C GLY A 169 -21.56 -1.86 -17.15
N LEU A 170 -21.84 -2.68 -18.16
CA LEU A 170 -21.20 -2.66 -19.49
C LEU A 170 -21.34 -1.30 -20.22
N ILE A 171 -22.05 -0.33 -19.63
CA ILE A 171 -22.28 1.05 -20.08
C ILE A 171 -22.59 1.92 -18.84
N ALA A 172 -21.67 2.04 -17.87
CA ALA A 172 -21.82 3.04 -16.80
C ALA A 172 -21.23 4.37 -17.31
N GLU A 173 -22.11 5.36 -17.56
CA GLU A 173 -21.77 6.68 -18.12
C GLU A 173 -20.92 7.57 -17.20
N SER A 174 -20.54 7.12 -16.01
CA SER A 174 -19.63 7.86 -15.13
C SER A 174 -18.81 6.91 -14.25
N PRO A 175 -17.46 6.96 -14.30
CA PRO A 175 -16.63 6.18 -13.40
C PRO A 175 -16.90 6.62 -11.96
N VAL A 176 -17.22 5.68 -11.06
CA VAL A 176 -17.38 5.96 -9.63
C VAL A 176 -16.08 6.60 -9.12
N THR A 177 -16.17 7.86 -8.72
CA THR A 177 -15.04 8.60 -8.16
C THR A 177 -14.80 8.11 -6.74
N LEU A 178 -13.80 7.22 -6.59
CA LEU A 178 -13.39 6.76 -5.27
C LEU A 178 -12.78 7.94 -4.47
N PRO A 179 -13.22 8.19 -3.23
CA PRO A 179 -12.65 9.23 -2.40
C PRO A 179 -11.18 8.93 -2.08
N SER A 180 -10.37 9.99 -2.00
CA SER A 180 -8.95 9.84 -1.67
C SER A 180 -8.80 9.30 -0.23
N PRO A 181 -7.92 8.31 0.02
CA PRO A 181 -7.68 7.80 1.38
C PRO A 181 -7.25 8.91 2.36
N ALA A 182 -6.55 9.94 1.88
CA ALA A 182 -6.15 11.09 2.67
C ALA A 182 -7.35 11.91 3.20
N ALA A 183 -8.40 12.10 2.38
CA ALA A 183 -9.62 12.79 2.79
C ALA A 183 -10.47 11.97 3.77
N LEU A 184 -10.33 10.64 3.74
CA LEU A 184 -11.04 9.74 4.65
C LEU A 184 -10.41 9.65 6.05
N LEU A 185 -9.18 10.16 6.25
CA LEU A 185 -8.52 10.10 7.55
C LEU A 185 -9.27 10.99 8.57
N PRO A 186 -9.63 10.45 9.75
CA PRO A 186 -10.19 11.24 10.84
C PRO A 186 -9.15 12.29 11.31
N PRO A 187 -9.57 13.39 11.94
CA PRO A 187 -8.63 14.38 12.48
C PRO A 187 -7.65 13.73 13.47
N ALA A 188 -6.42 14.25 13.58
CA ALA A 188 -5.46 13.77 14.55
C ALA A 188 -6.03 13.87 15.98
N ASP A 189 -5.98 12.74 16.69
CA ASP A 189 -6.27 12.65 18.11
C ASP A 189 -5.05 12.01 18.77
N PRO A 190 -4.33 12.72 19.67
CA PRO A 190 -3.12 12.21 20.31
C PRO A 190 -3.38 10.98 21.19
N ASN A 191 -4.63 10.70 21.57
CA ASN A 191 -5.00 9.54 22.36
C ASN A 191 -5.48 8.35 21.51
N ALA A 192 -5.71 8.57 20.21
CA ALA A 192 -6.15 7.53 19.30
C ALA A 192 -4.94 6.79 18.69
N PRO A 193 -5.04 5.46 18.50
CA PRO A 193 -3.99 4.71 17.81
C PRO A 193 -3.80 5.21 16.37
N PRO A 194 -2.58 5.16 15.81
CA PRO A 194 -2.29 5.70 14.50
C PRO A 194 -3.05 4.93 13.41
N LEU A 195 -3.93 5.64 12.69
CA LEU A 195 -4.75 5.09 11.62
C LEU A 195 -4.03 5.19 10.26
N THR A 196 -3.97 4.07 9.55
CA THR A 196 -3.54 3.98 8.16
C THR A 196 -4.69 3.47 7.30
N LEU A 197 -4.97 4.15 6.20
CA LEU A 197 -5.95 3.73 5.19
C LEU A 197 -5.22 3.32 3.91
N GLN A 198 -5.53 2.14 3.39
CA GLN A 198 -4.95 1.62 2.17
C GLN A 198 -6.06 1.23 1.20
N LEU A 199 -6.17 1.97 0.10
CA LEU A 199 -7.06 1.66 -1.01
C LEU A 199 -6.35 0.74 -2.00
N LEU A 200 -6.92 -0.43 -2.23
CA LEU A 200 -6.46 -1.41 -3.21
C LEU A 200 -7.43 -1.44 -4.37
N ILE A 201 -6.93 -1.36 -5.59
CA ILE A 201 -7.73 -1.48 -6.81
C ILE A 201 -7.06 -2.52 -7.69
N GLN A 202 -7.75 -3.63 -7.96
CA GLN A 202 -7.30 -4.62 -8.93
C GLN A 202 -8.09 -4.46 -10.22
N ALA A 203 -7.36 -4.35 -11.33
CA ALA A 203 -7.90 -4.37 -12.68
C ALA A 203 -7.34 -5.58 -13.43
N VAL A 204 -8.23 -6.35 -14.05
CA VAL A 204 -7.89 -7.41 -14.99
C VAL A 204 -8.28 -6.90 -16.37
N PRO A 205 -7.36 -6.76 -17.34
CA PRO A 205 -7.72 -6.24 -18.65
C PRO A 205 -8.62 -7.21 -19.40
N ALA A 206 -9.49 -6.66 -20.24
CA ALA A 206 -10.24 -7.42 -21.22
C ALA A 206 -9.55 -7.32 -22.58
N PRO A 207 -9.39 -8.43 -23.31
CA PRO A 207 -9.65 -9.82 -22.91
C PRO A 207 -8.53 -10.37 -22.01
N ALA A 208 -8.87 -11.28 -21.10
CA ALA A 208 -7.88 -11.93 -20.24
C ALA A 208 -6.80 -12.58 -21.12
N LEU A 209 -5.51 -12.29 -20.86
CA LEU A 209 -4.38 -12.77 -21.68
C LEU A 209 -4.29 -14.30 -21.78
N THR A 210 -4.99 -15.02 -20.89
CA THR A 210 -5.12 -16.48 -20.88
C THR A 210 -6.16 -17.01 -21.87
N VAL A 211 -7.13 -16.20 -22.28
CA VAL A 211 -8.08 -16.51 -23.33
C VAL A 211 -7.42 -16.04 -24.63
N GLY A 212 -6.92 -16.99 -25.42
CA GLY A 212 -6.29 -16.73 -26.71
C GLY A 212 -7.11 -15.79 -27.59
N SER A 213 -6.49 -15.23 -28.63
CA SER A 213 -7.02 -14.22 -29.56
C SER A 213 -8.30 -14.65 -30.32
N GLY A 214 -9.39 -14.86 -29.59
CA GLY A 214 -10.70 -15.22 -30.12
C GLY A 214 -11.44 -13.99 -30.64
N VAL A 215 -12.50 -14.24 -31.40
CA VAL A 215 -13.34 -13.19 -32.02
C VAL A 215 -13.91 -12.23 -30.96
N VAL A 216 -14.29 -12.73 -29.79
CA VAL A 216 -14.80 -11.91 -28.65
C VAL A 216 -13.72 -10.95 -28.11
N ALA A 217 -12.47 -11.42 -28.06
CA ALA A 217 -11.32 -10.67 -27.60
C ALA A 217 -10.98 -9.51 -28.56
N SER A 218 -11.04 -9.74 -29.88
CA SER A 218 -10.87 -8.68 -30.88
C SER A 218 -12.04 -7.69 -30.89
N SER A 219 -13.28 -8.16 -30.78
CA SER A 219 -14.48 -7.30 -30.77
C SER A 219 -14.49 -6.39 -29.54
N TYR A 220 -14.15 -6.90 -28.36
CA TYR A 220 -14.07 -6.07 -27.14
C TYR A 220 -12.99 -4.99 -27.29
N ARG A 221 -11.82 -5.33 -27.83
CA ARG A 221 -10.75 -4.36 -28.08
C ARG A 221 -11.14 -3.32 -29.13
N GLN A 222 -11.89 -3.70 -30.16
CA GLN A 222 -12.41 -2.76 -31.17
C GLN A 222 -13.43 -1.80 -30.56
N LEU A 223 -14.27 -2.27 -29.64
CA LEU A 223 -15.31 -1.45 -28.99
C LEU A 223 -14.76 -0.52 -27.89
N THR A 224 -13.71 -0.95 -27.18
CA THR A 224 -13.17 -0.22 -26.02
C THR A 224 -11.81 0.43 -26.27
N GLU A 225 -11.28 0.31 -27.50
CA GLU A 225 -9.90 0.61 -27.87
C GLU A 225 -8.84 -0.07 -26.96
N GLY A 226 -9.23 -1.10 -26.20
CA GLY A 226 -8.40 -1.74 -25.19
C GLY A 226 -8.16 -0.90 -23.93
N ARG A 227 -8.93 0.17 -23.70
CA ARG A 227 -8.74 1.11 -22.57
C ARG A 227 -9.56 0.76 -21.32
N ILE A 228 -10.54 -0.13 -21.43
CA ILE A 228 -11.46 -0.48 -20.35
C ILE A 228 -11.11 -1.88 -19.81
N PRO A 229 -10.89 -2.06 -18.50
CA PRO A 229 -10.63 -3.37 -17.92
C PRO A 229 -11.87 -4.27 -17.94
N ALA A 230 -11.65 -5.59 -17.99
CA ALA A 230 -12.72 -6.60 -17.93
C ALA A 230 -13.45 -6.57 -16.58
N VAL A 231 -12.66 -6.44 -15.51
CA VAL A 231 -13.11 -6.51 -14.13
C VAL A 231 -12.26 -5.53 -13.33
N ARG A 232 -12.94 -4.70 -12.53
CA ARG A 232 -12.33 -3.83 -11.54
C ARG A 232 -12.95 -4.09 -10.18
N ARG A 233 -12.12 -4.42 -9.20
CA ARG A 233 -12.51 -4.58 -7.79
C ARG A 233 -11.69 -3.63 -6.94
N ALA A 234 -12.30 -3.10 -5.89
CA ALA A 234 -11.55 -2.34 -4.91
C ALA A 234 -11.87 -2.74 -3.49
N TRP A 235 -10.85 -2.59 -2.65
CA TRP A 235 -10.90 -2.84 -1.24
C TRP A 235 -10.29 -1.67 -0.49
N LEU A 236 -10.84 -1.36 0.68
CA LEU A 236 -10.27 -0.41 1.61
C LEU A 236 -9.82 -1.17 2.86
N ALA A 237 -8.51 -1.28 3.05
CA ALA A 237 -7.91 -1.82 4.26
C ALA A 237 -7.72 -0.69 5.28
N ILE A 238 -8.23 -0.91 6.48
CA ILE A 238 -8.19 0.02 7.60
C ILE A 238 -7.28 -0.59 8.65
N ARG A 239 -6.15 0.07 8.92
CA ARG A 239 -5.17 -0.44 9.89
C ARG A 239 -5.01 0.53 11.06
N LEU A 240 -5.04 -0.02 12.26
CA LEU A 240 -4.59 0.65 13.48
C LEU A 240 -3.21 0.13 13.87
N GLY A 241 -2.24 1.04 14.01
CA GLY A 241 -0.89 0.70 14.43
C GLY A 241 -0.81 0.38 15.93
N ARG A 242 0.11 -0.52 16.29
CA ARG A 242 0.48 -0.76 17.70
C ARG A 242 1.54 0.25 18.13
N ASP A 243 1.18 1.14 19.03
CA ASP A 243 2.13 1.94 19.78
C ASP A 243 2.37 1.23 21.11
N GLY A 244 3.55 0.61 21.25
CA GLY A 244 3.86 -0.52 22.14
C GLY A 244 3.72 -0.33 23.67
N ALA A 245 2.94 0.64 24.15
CA ALA A 245 2.70 0.88 25.58
C ALA A 245 1.26 1.28 25.95
N THR A 246 0.45 1.77 25.01
CA THR A 246 -0.80 2.51 25.36
C THR A 246 -2.08 1.74 25.14
N HIS A 247 -2.14 0.81 24.17
CA HIS A 247 -3.38 0.17 23.77
C HIS A 247 -3.25 -1.36 23.81
N SER A 248 -4.18 -2.03 24.50
CA SER A 248 -4.26 -3.48 24.45
C SER A 248 -4.82 -3.94 23.09
N ASP A 249 -4.58 -5.20 22.70
CA ASP A 249 -5.14 -5.73 21.46
C ASP A 249 -6.68 -5.72 21.46
N ALA A 250 -7.33 -5.80 22.63
CA ALA A 250 -8.79 -5.67 22.75
C ALA A 250 -9.26 -4.25 22.42
N ASP A 251 -8.56 -3.25 22.93
CA ASP A 251 -8.87 -1.83 22.66
C ASP A 251 -8.68 -1.52 21.17
N LEU A 252 -7.63 -2.08 20.55
CA LEU A 252 -7.38 -1.93 19.11
C LEU A 252 -8.51 -2.55 18.28
N ARG A 253 -9.01 -3.74 18.63
CA ARG A 253 -10.15 -4.37 17.93
C ARG A 253 -11.42 -3.52 18.06
N GLN A 254 -11.71 -2.99 19.25
CA GLN A 254 -12.88 -2.13 19.47
C GLN A 254 -12.76 -0.79 18.71
N ALA A 255 -11.59 -0.17 18.73
CA ALA A 255 -11.31 1.04 17.98
C ALA A 255 -11.42 0.81 16.48
N LEU A 256 -10.96 -0.35 15.99
CA LEU A 256 -11.04 -0.73 14.58
C LEU A 256 -12.48 -0.91 14.12
N GLY A 257 -13.32 -1.61 14.89
CA GLY A 257 -14.74 -1.76 14.59
C GLY A 257 -15.45 -0.39 14.53
N SER A 258 -15.12 0.50 15.47
CA SER A 258 -15.65 1.87 15.50
C SER A 258 -15.20 2.69 14.29
N ALA A 259 -13.91 2.59 13.91
CA ALA A 259 -13.37 3.25 12.72
C ALA A 259 -13.98 2.73 11.42
N ALA A 260 -14.13 1.41 11.29
CA ALA A 260 -14.77 0.77 10.15
C ALA A 260 -16.23 1.22 9.98
N ARG A 261 -17.02 1.25 11.06
CA ARG A 261 -18.41 1.77 11.02
C ARG A 261 -18.47 3.22 10.55
N ARG A 262 -17.62 4.09 11.11
CA ARG A 262 -17.55 5.52 10.72
C ARG A 262 -17.19 5.68 9.24
N LEU A 263 -16.24 4.89 8.74
CA LEU A 263 -15.83 4.92 7.34
C LEU A 263 -16.90 4.36 6.40
N VAL A 264 -17.57 3.27 6.76
CA VAL A 264 -18.72 2.75 5.98
C VAL A 264 -19.84 3.80 5.92
N HIS A 265 -20.14 4.47 7.04
CA HIS A 265 -21.14 5.53 7.04
C HIS A 265 -20.74 6.72 6.16
N ARG A 266 -19.48 7.17 6.24
CA ARG A 266 -18.95 8.24 5.39
C ARG A 266 -18.96 7.86 3.91
N LEU A 267 -18.52 6.65 3.55
CA LEU A 267 -18.54 6.17 2.17
C LEU A 267 -19.96 6.12 1.60
N ARG A 268 -20.95 5.71 2.40
CA ARG A 268 -22.37 5.75 2.00
C ARG A 268 -22.88 7.18 1.79
N GLN A 269 -22.38 8.16 2.53
CA GLN A 269 -22.71 9.57 2.29
C GLN A 269 -22.12 10.07 0.96
N ASP A 270 -20.97 9.53 0.54
CA ASP A 270 -20.32 9.81 -0.74
C ASP A 270 -20.84 8.92 -1.90
N ASP A 271 -21.99 8.26 -1.72
CA ASP A 271 -22.61 7.32 -2.68
C ASP A 271 -21.73 6.11 -3.07
N VAL A 272 -20.78 5.74 -2.21
CA VAL A 272 -19.94 4.56 -2.37
C VAL A 272 -20.43 3.45 -1.45
N LEU A 273 -20.92 2.36 -2.05
CA LEU A 273 -21.28 1.16 -1.31
C LEU A 273 -20.02 0.53 -0.71
N ALA A 274 -20.05 0.21 0.59
CA ALA A 274 -18.97 -0.47 1.29
C ALA A 274 -19.53 -1.54 2.21
N ARG A 275 -18.93 -2.74 2.17
CA ARG A 275 -19.25 -3.86 3.06
C ARG A 275 -18.00 -4.37 3.75
N ALA A 276 -18.09 -4.71 5.03
CA ALA A 276 -17.02 -5.42 5.71
C ALA A 276 -16.94 -6.87 5.21
N LEU A 277 -15.72 -7.39 5.05
CA LEU A 277 -15.49 -8.77 4.64
C LEU A 277 -15.34 -9.67 5.87
N ASP A 278 -15.89 -10.89 5.80
CA ASP A 278 -15.65 -11.92 6.81
C ASP A 278 -14.26 -12.59 6.60
N ARG A 279 -13.80 -13.39 7.57
CA ARG A 279 -12.51 -14.10 7.56
C ARG A 279 -12.24 -14.83 6.24
N ASP A 280 -13.17 -15.67 5.77
CA ASP A 280 -12.97 -16.46 4.56
C ASP A 280 -12.98 -15.60 3.29
N GLU A 281 -13.73 -14.49 3.31
CA GLU A 281 -13.74 -13.51 2.23
C GLU A 281 -12.44 -12.72 2.18
N VAL A 282 -11.86 -12.37 3.34
CA VAL A 282 -10.53 -11.76 3.44
C VAL A 282 -9.47 -12.68 2.86
N LEU A 283 -9.45 -13.96 3.26
CA LEU A 283 -8.52 -14.95 2.72
C LEU A 283 -8.72 -15.14 1.21
N THR A 284 -9.96 -15.13 0.74
CA THR A 284 -10.28 -15.20 -0.69
C THR A 284 -9.80 -13.97 -1.46
N ALA A 285 -9.97 -12.76 -0.90
CA ALA A 285 -9.44 -11.54 -1.48
C ALA A 285 -7.91 -11.59 -1.55
N VAL A 286 -7.24 -12.03 -0.49
CA VAL A 286 -5.78 -12.22 -0.45
C VAL A 286 -5.33 -13.22 -1.51
N GLY A 287 -5.97 -14.38 -1.62
CA GLY A 287 -5.66 -15.38 -2.65
C GLY A 287 -5.81 -14.84 -4.07
N SER A 288 -6.88 -14.07 -4.32
CA SER A 288 -7.13 -13.45 -5.62
C SER A 288 -6.14 -12.34 -5.97
N LEU A 289 -5.73 -11.53 -4.99
CA LEU A 289 -4.73 -10.48 -5.17
C LEU A 289 -3.34 -11.08 -5.36
N ALA A 290 -2.98 -12.09 -4.58
CA ALA A 290 -1.69 -12.76 -4.65
C ALA A 290 -1.56 -13.72 -5.85
N HIS A 291 -2.61 -13.91 -6.65
CA HIS A 291 -2.66 -14.89 -7.73
C HIS A 291 -2.31 -16.31 -7.28
N LEU A 292 -2.73 -16.69 -6.07
CA LEU A 292 -2.58 -18.06 -5.61
C LEU A 292 -3.51 -18.98 -6.41
N PRO A 293 -3.04 -20.18 -6.81
CA PRO A 293 -3.92 -21.15 -7.45
C PRO A 293 -5.10 -21.44 -6.54
N ALA A 294 -6.29 -21.61 -7.14
CA ALA A 294 -7.46 -22.01 -6.38
C ALA A 294 -7.14 -23.34 -5.66
N THR A 295 -7.42 -23.40 -4.36
CA THR A 295 -7.10 -24.50 -3.44
C THR A 295 -7.68 -25.87 -3.85
N ASN A 296 -8.47 -25.93 -4.93
CA ASN A 296 -9.05 -27.15 -5.49
C ASN A 296 -8.27 -27.72 -6.70
N ALA A 297 -7.19 -27.07 -7.15
CA ALA A 297 -6.36 -27.59 -8.23
C ALA A 297 -5.27 -28.50 -7.65
N PRO A 298 -5.16 -29.78 -8.09
CA PRO A 298 -4.05 -30.62 -7.67
C PRO A 298 -2.74 -29.97 -8.11
N VAL A 299 -1.85 -29.71 -7.15
CA VAL A 299 -0.49 -29.20 -7.37
C VAL A 299 0.23 -30.18 -8.29
N ARG A 300 0.36 -29.82 -9.57
CA ARG A 300 0.93 -30.70 -10.59
C ARG A 300 2.46 -30.62 -10.53
N GLY A 301 3.06 -31.42 -9.65
CA GLY A 301 4.46 -31.78 -9.74
C GLY A 301 4.69 -32.74 -10.90
N SER A 302 5.66 -32.43 -11.75
CA SER A 302 6.14 -33.25 -12.86
C SER A 302 6.45 -34.70 -12.44
N ALA A 303 5.63 -35.64 -12.90
CA ALA A 303 6.06 -37.00 -13.24
C ALA A 303 5.10 -37.59 -14.28
N THR A 304 5.51 -37.61 -15.54
CA THR A 304 5.12 -38.70 -16.45
C THR A 304 5.49 -40.02 -15.79
N VAL A 305 4.52 -40.89 -15.53
CA VAL A 305 4.52 -42.35 -15.73
C VAL A 305 3.09 -42.81 -15.43
N GLY A 306 2.56 -43.67 -16.31
CA GLY A 306 1.14 -43.98 -16.36
C GLY A 306 0.63 -44.99 -15.33
N SER A 307 -0.61 -45.37 -15.62
CA SER A 307 -1.43 -46.44 -15.05
C SER A 307 -2.26 -46.14 -13.80
N VAL A 308 -3.52 -46.51 -13.97
CA VAL A 308 -4.66 -46.51 -13.06
C VAL A 308 -4.35 -47.32 -11.80
N GLY A 309 -4.58 -46.75 -10.62
CA GLY A 309 -4.55 -47.52 -9.37
C GLY A 309 -4.70 -46.66 -8.12
N VAL A 310 -5.83 -46.85 -7.42
CA VAL A 310 -6.10 -46.59 -5.99
C VAL A 310 -5.56 -45.27 -5.42
N ALA A 311 -6.46 -44.32 -5.17
CA ALA A 311 -6.17 -43.06 -4.47
C ALA A 311 -5.60 -43.32 -3.07
N SER A 312 -4.28 -43.39 -2.97
CA SER A 312 -3.57 -43.21 -1.72
C SER A 312 -3.64 -41.72 -1.37
N VAL A 313 -4.25 -41.42 -0.23
CA VAL A 313 -4.14 -40.12 0.45
C VAL A 313 -2.72 -40.02 1.02
N GLY A 314 -1.73 -39.95 0.12
CA GLY A 314 -0.43 -39.39 0.43
C GLY A 314 -0.56 -37.91 0.13
N ALA A 315 -0.69 -37.08 1.16
CA ALA A 315 -0.61 -35.64 1.00
C ALA A 315 0.77 -35.32 0.43
N ALA A 316 0.86 -35.21 -0.90
CA ALA A 316 2.02 -34.63 -1.56
C ALA A 316 2.26 -33.31 -0.84
N SER A 317 3.47 -33.13 -0.30
CA SER A 317 3.81 -31.89 0.38
C SER A 317 3.41 -30.75 -0.55
N PRO A 318 2.54 -29.83 -0.11
CA PRO A 318 2.14 -28.72 -0.96
C PRO A 318 3.42 -28.02 -1.44
N GLY A 319 3.57 -27.92 -2.76
CA GLY A 319 4.69 -27.20 -3.36
C GLY A 319 4.76 -25.76 -2.83
N PRO A 320 5.88 -25.05 -3.09
CA PRO A 320 6.01 -23.67 -2.64
C PRO A 320 4.84 -22.82 -3.15
N ILE A 321 4.17 -22.12 -2.24
CA ILE A 321 3.05 -21.22 -2.56
C ILE A 321 3.54 -19.90 -3.14
N GLY A 322 4.80 -19.55 -2.88
CA GLY A 322 5.47 -18.48 -3.60
C GLY A 322 6.98 -18.46 -3.41
N GLN A 323 7.65 -17.77 -4.31
CA GLN A 323 9.11 -17.65 -4.32
C GLN A 323 9.56 -16.25 -4.73
N GLU A 324 10.50 -15.68 -3.99
CA GLU A 324 11.11 -14.41 -4.28
C GLU A 324 12.42 -14.53 -5.08
N THR A 325 12.41 -13.97 -6.27
CA THR A 325 13.62 -13.66 -7.04
C THR A 325 13.98 -12.19 -6.89
N TRP A 326 15.18 -11.80 -7.30
CA TRP A 326 15.58 -10.39 -7.28
C TRP A 326 14.59 -9.50 -8.05
N ASN A 327 14.04 -10.00 -9.16
CA ASN A 327 13.25 -9.21 -10.10
C ASN A 327 11.74 -9.41 -9.97
N ALA A 328 11.29 -10.51 -9.36
CA ALA A 328 9.89 -10.87 -9.30
C ALA A 328 9.55 -11.72 -8.06
N TRP A 329 8.32 -11.60 -7.60
CA TRP A 329 7.67 -12.58 -6.75
C TRP A 329 6.90 -13.57 -7.63
N TRP A 330 7.05 -14.86 -7.36
CA TRP A 330 6.33 -15.92 -8.06
C TRP A 330 5.22 -16.46 -7.16
N SER A 331 4.01 -16.56 -7.70
CA SER A 331 2.91 -17.31 -7.08
C SER A 331 2.55 -18.47 -8.01
N GLY A 332 3.02 -19.67 -7.69
CA GLY A 332 3.06 -20.75 -8.67
C GLY A 332 3.84 -20.31 -9.92
N ASP A 333 3.21 -20.41 -11.09
CA ASP A 333 3.81 -20.06 -12.39
C ASP A 333 3.62 -18.58 -12.79
N ILE A 334 2.97 -17.77 -11.95
CA ILE A 334 2.64 -16.38 -12.27
C ILE A 334 3.68 -15.44 -11.64
N PRO A 335 4.61 -14.86 -12.44
CA PRO A 335 5.54 -13.86 -11.94
C PRO A 335 4.83 -12.51 -11.76
N GLN A 336 5.22 -11.82 -10.69
CA GLN A 336 4.69 -10.52 -10.30
C GLN A 336 5.83 -9.57 -9.99
N VAL A 337 5.65 -8.29 -10.35
CA VAL A 337 6.59 -7.22 -10.02
C VAL A 337 5.85 -6.08 -9.36
N THR A 338 6.40 -5.59 -8.26
CA THR A 338 5.95 -4.36 -7.61
C THR A 338 6.87 -3.20 -7.97
N VAL A 339 6.26 -2.10 -8.38
CA VAL A 339 6.90 -0.80 -8.60
C VAL A 339 6.32 0.22 -7.62
N LYS A 340 7.18 1.08 -7.08
CA LYS A 340 6.82 2.17 -6.17
C LYS A 340 6.80 3.49 -6.92
N LEU A 341 5.80 4.32 -6.67
CA LEU A 341 5.80 5.70 -7.13
C LEU A 341 6.81 6.52 -6.32
N ARG A 342 7.82 7.05 -6.99
CA ARG A 342 8.88 7.89 -6.40
C ARG A 342 8.53 9.37 -6.44
N ARG A 343 8.05 9.82 -7.59
CA ARG A 343 7.67 11.21 -7.87
C ARG A 343 6.25 11.19 -8.37
N TRP A 344 5.43 12.01 -7.73
CA TRP A 344 4.04 12.19 -8.10
C TRP A 344 3.95 13.16 -9.28
N ALA A 345 3.01 12.90 -10.18
CA ALA A 345 2.55 13.90 -11.12
C ALA A 345 1.88 15.05 -10.34
N ASP A 346 1.92 16.26 -10.89
CA ASP A 346 1.28 17.40 -10.26
C ASP A 346 -0.26 17.21 -10.31
N PRO A 347 -0.96 17.12 -9.16
CA PRO A 347 -2.40 16.91 -9.11
C PRO A 347 -3.20 18.05 -9.76
N GLY A 348 -2.63 19.24 -9.90
CA GLY A 348 -3.28 20.36 -10.61
C GLY A 348 -3.28 20.24 -12.13
N THR A 349 -2.63 19.21 -12.69
CA THR A 349 -2.53 18.97 -14.13
C THR A 349 -3.42 17.81 -14.57
N ASP A 350 -3.77 17.77 -15.86
CA ASP A 350 -4.45 16.62 -16.48
C ASP A 350 -3.67 15.31 -16.32
N GLY A 351 -2.33 15.40 -16.22
CA GLY A 351 -1.47 14.24 -15.95
C GLY A 351 -1.68 13.69 -14.54
N GLY A 352 -1.86 14.57 -13.55
CA GLY A 352 -2.13 14.20 -12.17
C GLY A 352 -3.48 13.50 -11.99
N SER A 353 -4.54 14.04 -12.61
CA SER A 353 -5.89 13.45 -12.52
C SER A 353 -5.97 12.06 -13.17
N ARG A 354 -5.14 11.80 -14.18
CA ARG A 354 -5.09 10.51 -14.90
C ARG A 354 -4.19 9.46 -14.25
N LEU A 355 -3.45 9.78 -13.19
CA LEU A 355 -2.42 8.90 -12.61
C LEU A 355 -2.93 7.49 -12.31
N LEU A 356 -4.09 7.35 -11.64
CA LEU A 356 -4.67 6.04 -11.33
C LEU A 356 -5.15 5.31 -12.59
N SER A 357 -5.78 6.01 -13.53
CA SER A 357 -6.23 5.41 -14.79
C SER A 357 -5.07 4.89 -15.64
N VAL A 358 -3.96 5.65 -15.70
CA VAL A 358 -2.74 5.25 -16.41
C VAL A 358 -2.09 4.04 -15.77
N ALA A 359 -2.05 4.00 -14.42
CA ALA A 359 -1.52 2.85 -13.70
C ALA A 359 -2.35 1.57 -13.98
N LEU A 360 -3.68 1.65 -13.93
CA LEU A 360 -4.59 0.51 -14.11
C LEU A 360 -4.68 0.02 -15.56
N ALA A 361 -4.35 0.86 -16.54
CA ALA A 361 -4.39 0.52 -17.97
C ALA A 361 -3.17 -0.30 -18.45
N SER A 362 -2.34 -0.82 -17.54
CA SER A 362 -1.15 -1.59 -17.90
C SER A 362 -1.52 -2.93 -18.59
N PRO A 363 -0.88 -3.28 -19.73
CA PRO A 363 -1.21 -4.46 -20.53
C PRO A 363 -0.60 -5.74 -19.93
N CYS A 364 -1.12 -6.20 -18.79
CA CYS A 364 -0.63 -7.40 -18.10
C CYS A 364 -1.77 -8.30 -17.63
N LEU A 365 -1.49 -9.47 -17.03
CA LEU A 365 -2.54 -10.41 -16.61
C LEU A 365 -3.46 -9.77 -15.56
N ALA A 366 -2.89 -9.01 -14.63
CA ALA A 366 -3.63 -8.15 -13.71
C ALA A 366 -2.73 -7.03 -13.22
N THR A 367 -3.35 -5.89 -12.92
CA THR A 367 -2.73 -4.75 -12.24
C THR A 367 -3.39 -4.53 -10.90
N THR A 368 -2.59 -4.47 -9.83
CA THR A 368 -3.06 -4.06 -8.51
C THR A 368 -2.41 -2.75 -8.13
N VAL A 369 -3.19 -1.70 -7.95
CA VAL A 369 -2.73 -0.42 -7.41
C VAL A 369 -3.04 -0.38 -5.92
N SER A 370 -2.06 -0.01 -5.11
CA SER A 370 -2.22 0.26 -3.69
C SER A 370 -1.89 1.71 -3.40
N LEU A 371 -2.83 2.43 -2.81
CA LEU A 371 -2.69 3.81 -2.36
C LEU A 371 -2.88 3.87 -0.84
N ALA A 372 -1.81 4.09 -0.11
CA ALA A 372 -1.82 4.18 1.35
C ALA A 372 -1.69 5.63 1.81
N ALA A 373 -2.43 5.99 2.86
CA ALA A 373 -2.36 7.29 3.51
C ALA A 373 -2.38 7.13 5.04
N ARG A 374 -1.54 7.90 5.73
CA ARG A 374 -1.55 8.00 7.19
C ARG A 374 -1.16 9.42 7.62
N ARG A 375 -1.68 9.87 8.75
CA ARG A 375 -1.20 11.10 9.38
C ARG A 375 0.16 10.84 10.02
N VAL A 376 1.03 11.84 9.96
CA VAL A 376 2.36 11.79 10.55
C VAL A 376 2.56 13.06 11.35
N ASP A 377 2.92 12.86 12.63
CA ASP A 377 3.37 13.96 13.47
C ASP A 377 4.75 14.40 13.01
N VAL A 378 4.84 15.62 12.49
CA VAL A 378 6.09 16.21 12.04
C VAL A 378 6.48 17.29 13.02
N ARG A 379 7.77 17.31 13.41
CA ARG A 379 8.28 18.36 14.30
C ARG A 379 8.09 19.72 13.63
N PRO A 380 7.68 20.77 14.35
CA PRO A 380 7.49 22.11 13.79
C PRO A 380 8.69 22.65 13.00
N ALA A 381 9.91 22.26 13.35
CA ALA A 381 11.14 22.64 12.65
C ALA A 381 11.28 22.02 11.24
N ASP A 382 10.61 20.91 10.97
CA ASP A 382 10.67 20.19 9.69
C ASP A 382 9.53 20.62 8.73
N LEU A 383 8.56 21.38 9.23
CA LEU A 383 7.43 21.89 8.46
C LEU A 383 7.82 23.08 7.55
N PRO A 384 7.21 23.19 6.36
CA PRO A 384 7.26 24.41 5.57
C PRO A 384 6.85 25.66 6.39
N PRO A 385 7.44 26.84 6.12
CA PRO A 385 6.93 28.07 6.71
C PRO A 385 5.47 28.28 6.28
N GLY A 386 4.57 28.42 7.26
CA GLY A 386 3.14 28.64 7.04
C GLY A 386 2.27 27.38 6.89
N SER A 387 2.81 26.16 7.03
CA SER A 387 1.98 24.93 7.06
C SER A 387 1.58 24.54 8.49
N GLU A 388 0.34 24.07 8.64
CA GLU A 388 -0.17 23.47 9.87
C GLU A 388 0.65 22.23 10.26
N ALA A 389 0.73 21.94 11.57
CA ALA A 389 1.58 20.89 12.15
C ALA A 389 1.23 19.45 11.75
N GLU A 390 0.28 19.25 10.84
CA GLU A 390 -0.29 17.96 10.49
C GLU A 390 -0.03 17.64 9.01
N LEU A 391 0.79 16.62 8.76
CA LEU A 391 1.11 16.17 7.41
C LEU A 391 0.57 14.75 7.18
N ILE A 392 0.10 14.50 5.97
CA ILE A 392 -0.34 13.18 5.54
C ILE A 392 0.78 12.55 4.71
N ALA A 393 1.33 11.44 5.18
CA ALA A 393 2.18 10.60 4.34
C ALA A 393 1.29 9.80 3.39
N VAL A 394 1.59 9.87 2.11
CA VAL A 394 0.91 9.12 1.05
C VAL A 394 1.92 8.29 0.29
N GLU A 395 1.54 7.09 -0.07
CA GLU A 395 2.36 6.19 -0.86
C GLU A 395 1.54 5.42 -1.88
N LEU A 396 2.10 5.25 -3.09
CA LEU A 396 1.48 4.48 -4.16
C LEU A 396 2.42 3.38 -4.65
N GLY A 397 1.92 2.15 -4.65
CA GLY A 397 2.55 0.98 -5.25
C GLY A 397 1.69 0.40 -6.36
N VAL A 398 2.31 -0.09 -7.43
CA VAL A 398 1.63 -0.81 -8.51
C VAL A 398 2.28 -2.18 -8.64
N ARG A 399 1.47 -3.24 -8.51
CA ARG A 399 1.88 -4.62 -8.75
C ARG A 399 1.32 -5.09 -10.07
N LEU A 400 2.19 -5.57 -10.95
CA LEU A 400 1.82 -6.17 -12.22
C LEU A 400 2.01 -7.68 -12.09
N ALA A 401 1.04 -8.45 -12.58
CA ALA A 401 1.17 -9.89 -12.79
C ALA A 401 1.16 -10.16 -14.29
N ALA A 402 1.98 -11.08 -14.78
CA ALA A 402 2.01 -11.48 -16.18
C ALA A 402 2.14 -13.00 -16.32
N PRO A 403 1.87 -13.59 -17.51
CA PRO A 403 2.01 -15.02 -17.73
C PRO A 403 3.46 -15.52 -17.65
N ASP A 404 4.43 -14.67 -17.99
CA ASP A 404 5.86 -14.97 -17.98
C ASP A 404 6.70 -13.71 -17.71
N LEU A 405 8.00 -13.89 -17.50
CA LEU A 405 8.91 -12.78 -17.19
C LEU A 405 9.10 -11.79 -18.34
N ALA A 406 9.05 -12.23 -19.61
CA ALA A 406 9.28 -11.36 -20.75
C ALA A 406 8.11 -10.37 -20.93
N LEU A 407 6.88 -10.87 -20.79
CA LEU A 407 5.68 -10.03 -20.75
C LEU A 407 5.65 -9.16 -19.50
N LEU A 408 6.12 -9.66 -18.36
CA LEU A 408 6.22 -8.87 -17.13
C LEU A 408 7.17 -7.67 -17.29
N ASP A 409 8.35 -7.90 -17.85
CA ASP A 409 9.34 -6.85 -18.07
C ASP A 409 8.85 -5.83 -19.11
N THR A 410 8.17 -6.30 -20.17
CA THR A 410 7.53 -5.43 -21.17
C THR A 410 6.44 -4.55 -20.53
N ALA A 411 5.54 -5.13 -19.72
CA ALA A 411 4.51 -4.38 -19.03
C ALA A 411 5.08 -3.40 -18.01
N SER A 412 6.12 -3.78 -17.28
CA SER A 412 6.84 -2.91 -16.33
C SER A 412 7.48 -1.71 -17.04
N ALA A 413 8.14 -1.93 -18.18
CA ALA A 413 8.71 -0.85 -18.98
C ALA A 413 7.64 0.08 -19.56
N ALA A 414 6.53 -0.48 -20.06
CA ALA A 414 5.40 0.29 -20.56
C ALA A 414 4.76 1.16 -19.47
N LEU A 415 4.54 0.60 -18.27
CA LEU A 415 4.07 1.35 -17.11
C LEU A 415 5.02 2.50 -16.76
N ALA A 416 6.33 2.24 -16.74
CA ALA A 416 7.32 3.28 -16.44
C ALA A 416 7.31 4.42 -17.48
N ALA A 417 7.20 4.09 -18.78
CA ALA A 417 7.09 5.07 -19.85
C ALA A 417 5.80 5.90 -19.75
N ASN A 418 4.65 5.24 -19.53
CA ASN A 418 3.35 5.91 -19.42
C ASN A 418 3.28 6.83 -18.19
N MET A 419 3.84 6.40 -17.06
CA MET A 419 3.95 7.23 -15.86
C MET A 419 4.91 8.41 -16.09
N GLY A 420 6.02 8.18 -16.81
CA GLY A 420 6.95 9.23 -17.22
C GLY A 420 6.30 10.31 -18.08
N ALA A 421 5.42 9.92 -19.00
CA ALA A 421 4.71 10.84 -19.88
C ALA A 421 3.78 11.82 -19.14
N ILE A 422 3.29 11.45 -17.95
CA ILE A 422 2.47 12.32 -17.09
C ILE A 422 3.29 13.02 -15.99
N GLY A 423 4.62 12.98 -16.06
CA GLY A 423 5.52 13.62 -15.10
C GLY A 423 5.71 12.87 -13.78
N ALA A 424 5.20 11.64 -13.68
CA ALA A 424 5.45 10.73 -12.57
C ALA A 424 6.70 9.88 -12.81
N THR A 425 7.33 9.41 -11.74
CA THR A 425 8.44 8.44 -11.87
C THR A 425 8.19 7.25 -10.96
N VAL A 426 8.35 6.04 -11.50
CA VAL A 426 8.23 4.79 -10.77
C VAL A 426 9.60 4.12 -10.61
N GLU A 427 9.71 3.24 -9.62
CA GLU A 427 10.93 2.50 -9.33
C GLU A 427 10.58 1.05 -9.00
N ARG A 428 11.23 0.10 -9.68
CA ARG A 428 11.09 -1.33 -9.40
C ARG A 428 11.71 -1.68 -8.06
N LEU A 429 11.04 -2.54 -7.29
CA LEU A 429 11.53 -3.01 -5.99
C LEU A 429 12.44 -4.23 -6.13
N GLY A 430 13.56 -4.07 -6.85
CA GLY A 430 14.56 -5.12 -7.00
C GLY A 430 15.08 -5.61 -5.64
N GLY A 431 14.97 -6.90 -5.38
CA GLY A 431 15.33 -7.52 -4.11
C GLY A 431 14.43 -7.14 -2.94
N GLU A 432 13.23 -6.61 -3.18
CA GLU A 432 12.23 -6.23 -2.16
C GLU A 432 10.81 -6.57 -2.67
N GLN A 433 10.66 -7.61 -3.48
CA GLN A 433 9.40 -8.01 -4.10
C GLN A 433 8.42 -8.63 -3.09
N ALA A 434 8.90 -9.34 -2.08
CA ALA A 434 8.05 -9.85 -0.99
C ALA A 434 7.44 -8.69 -0.18
N ALA A 435 8.24 -7.67 0.16
CA ALA A 435 7.74 -6.45 0.79
C ALA A 435 6.79 -5.68 -0.15
N GLY A 436 7.12 -5.66 -1.44
CA GLY A 436 6.26 -5.15 -2.51
C GLY A 436 4.89 -5.82 -2.55
N LEU A 437 4.86 -7.16 -2.47
CA LEU A 437 3.65 -7.96 -2.43
C LEU A 437 2.84 -7.64 -1.16
N ALA A 438 3.49 -7.65 0.01
CA ALA A 438 2.86 -7.35 1.29
C ALA A 438 2.16 -5.97 1.29
N ALA A 439 2.83 -4.93 0.77
CA ALA A 439 2.24 -3.59 0.71
C ALA A 439 1.18 -3.42 -0.39
N THR A 440 1.00 -4.41 -1.26
CA THR A 440 -0.07 -4.45 -2.26
C THR A 440 -1.10 -5.56 -1.95
N LEU A 441 -1.05 -6.11 -0.74
CA LEU A 441 -2.07 -6.93 -0.10
C LEU A 441 -2.80 -6.11 0.99
N PRO A 442 -3.99 -6.53 1.44
CA PRO A 442 -4.80 -5.80 2.41
C PRO A 442 -4.27 -5.92 3.84
N LEU A 443 -3.03 -5.43 4.05
CA LEU A 443 -2.31 -5.43 5.33
C LEU A 443 -2.15 -4.02 5.91
N GLY A 444 -2.81 -3.01 5.34
CA GLY A 444 -2.63 -1.61 5.71
C GLY A 444 -1.22 -1.09 5.42
N GLY A 445 -0.63 -1.53 4.30
CA GLY A 445 0.79 -1.41 4.02
C GLY A 445 1.24 -0.05 3.46
N PHE A 446 2.37 0.43 3.95
CA PHE A 446 3.32 1.30 3.25
C PHE A 446 4.51 0.43 2.80
N LEU A 447 5.14 0.67 1.65
CA LEU A 447 6.39 0.01 1.28
C LEU A 447 7.50 0.63 2.14
N GLN A 448 7.97 -0.11 3.14
CA GLN A 448 9.03 0.31 4.06
C GLN A 448 10.38 0.51 3.37
#